data_AF-A0A8J5H6N8-F1
#
_entry.id   AF-A0A8J5H6N8-F1
#
_cell.length_a   1.000
_cell.length_b   1.000
_cell.length_c   1.000
_cell.angle_alpha   90.00
_cell.angle_beta   90.00
_cell.angle_gamma   90.00
#
_symmetry.space_group_name_H-M   'P 1'
#
loop_
_entity.id
_entity.type
_entity.pdbx_description
1 polymer ?
#
loop_
_entity_poly.entity_id
_entity_poly.type
_entity_poly.pdbx_seq_one_letter_code
_entity_poly.pdbx_strand_id
1 'polypeptide(L)'
;MWPEGNPTGAATQRILFWQNKTMQMMYETIYTALKEVGLENTYEPQDYLNFFCLGNREAIDLSNSNPKAEASPQALAKKNRRFMIYVHSKGMIVDDEYLILGSANINQRSLEGTRDTEIAMGAYQPQHTWARWPSGPRGQIFGYRMSLWAEHTGTIEECFTHPESLECMRRVRNIGHMNWMQYVADDVTEMRGHLLKYPVDVDRNGKVKPIPGYEKFPDIGGNICGSFVAIQENLTI
;
A
#
# COMPACT_ATOMS: atom_id res chain seq x y z
N MET A 1 -4.46 1.90 -4.69
CA MET A 1 -5.01 0.63 -5.20
C MET A 1 -4.61 0.45 -6.67
N TRP A 2 -4.71 1.50 -7.51
CA TRP A 2 -4.00 1.62 -8.79
C TRP A 2 -3.58 3.09 -9.04
N PRO A 3 -2.67 3.38 -9.99
CA PRO A 3 -2.34 4.76 -10.42
C PRO A 3 -3.56 5.49 -10.98
N GLU A 4 -3.64 6.81 -10.85
CA GLU A 4 -4.77 7.59 -11.38
C GLU A 4 -5.05 7.31 -12.87
N GLY A 5 -6.34 7.12 -13.18
CA GLY A 5 -6.82 6.79 -14.53
C GLY A 5 -7.76 5.58 -14.53
N ASN A 6 -8.14 5.15 -15.74
CA ASN A 6 -8.98 3.96 -15.92
C ASN A 6 -8.15 2.70 -15.58
N PRO A 7 -8.53 1.89 -14.57
CA PRO A 7 -7.77 0.70 -14.20
C PRO A 7 -7.78 -0.40 -15.25
N THR A 8 -8.74 -0.39 -16.19
CA THR A 8 -8.76 -1.31 -17.34
C THR A 8 -7.93 -0.81 -18.52
N GLY A 9 -7.48 0.45 -18.48
CA GLY A 9 -6.68 1.06 -19.52
C GLY A 9 -5.27 0.47 -19.62
N ALA A 10 -4.74 0.38 -20.83
CA ALA A 10 -3.47 -0.28 -21.10
C ALA A 10 -2.27 0.37 -20.37
N ALA A 11 -2.26 1.71 -20.22
CA ALA A 11 -1.22 2.41 -19.45
C ALA A 11 -1.22 1.99 -17.97
N THR A 12 -2.38 2.04 -17.31
CA THR A 12 -2.54 1.65 -15.90
C THR A 12 -2.18 0.17 -15.69
N GLN A 13 -2.67 -0.69 -16.58
CA GLN A 13 -2.39 -2.13 -16.53
C GLN A 13 -0.89 -2.44 -16.68
N ARG A 14 -0.16 -1.64 -17.46
CA ARG A 14 1.28 -1.79 -17.61
C ARG A 14 2.06 -1.30 -16.38
N ILE A 15 1.66 -0.19 -15.77
CA ILE A 15 2.26 0.27 -14.51
C ILE A 15 2.06 -0.78 -13.42
N LEU A 16 0.86 -1.36 -13.31
CA LEU A 16 0.56 -2.44 -12.37
C LEU A 16 1.38 -3.71 -12.64
N PHE A 17 1.64 -4.02 -13.91
CA PHE A 17 2.51 -5.13 -14.28
C PHE A 17 3.94 -4.91 -13.75
N TRP A 18 4.51 -3.71 -13.96
CA TRP A 18 5.83 -3.38 -13.43
C TRP A 18 5.86 -3.39 -11.90
N GLN A 19 4.83 -2.83 -11.26
CA GLN A 19 4.69 -2.91 -9.81
C GLN A 19 4.68 -4.37 -9.34
N ASN A 20 3.94 -5.27 -10.00
CA ASN A 20 3.91 -6.69 -9.66
C ASN A 20 5.28 -7.36 -9.86
N LYS A 21 6.00 -7.06 -10.94
CA LYS A 21 7.36 -7.59 -11.16
C LYS A 21 8.34 -7.12 -10.10
N THR A 22 8.26 -5.86 -9.69
CA THR A 22 9.09 -5.32 -8.61
C THR A 22 8.77 -6.00 -7.29
N MET A 23 7.48 -6.16 -6.94
CA MET A 23 7.07 -6.91 -5.74
C MET A 23 7.57 -8.35 -5.77
N GLN A 24 7.42 -9.04 -6.91
CA GLN A 24 7.88 -10.43 -7.09
C GLN A 24 9.39 -10.56 -6.84
N MET A 25 10.18 -9.67 -7.43
CA MET A 25 11.64 -9.64 -7.22
C MET A 25 11.97 -9.43 -5.74
N MET A 26 11.36 -8.44 -5.08
CA MET A 26 11.66 -8.12 -3.68
C MET A 26 11.33 -9.29 -2.73
N TYR A 27 10.17 -9.92 -2.91
CA TYR A 27 9.78 -11.06 -2.08
C TYR A 27 10.64 -12.31 -2.34
N GLU A 28 11.05 -12.57 -3.58
CA GLU A 28 12.01 -13.65 -3.91
C GLU A 28 13.37 -13.41 -3.25
N THR A 29 13.85 -12.16 -3.22
CA THR A 29 15.09 -11.79 -2.52
C THR A 29 15.00 -12.10 -1.04
N ILE A 30 13.90 -11.71 -0.37
CA ILE A 30 13.70 -11.98 1.06
C ILE A 30 13.61 -13.48 1.34
N TYR A 31 12.83 -14.21 0.55
CA TYR A 31 12.74 -15.67 0.69
C TYR A 31 14.10 -16.36 0.51
N THR A 32 14.87 -15.94 -0.49
CA THR A 32 16.22 -16.47 -0.72
C THR A 32 17.12 -16.23 0.49
N ALA A 33 17.11 -15.01 1.03
CA ALA A 33 17.88 -14.68 2.23
C ALA A 33 17.45 -15.54 3.44
N LEU A 34 16.16 -15.75 3.65
CA LEU A 34 15.65 -16.63 4.72
C LEU A 34 16.14 -18.07 4.56
N LYS A 35 16.14 -18.58 3.33
CA LYS A 35 16.60 -19.93 3.01
C LYS A 35 18.11 -20.09 3.22
N GLU A 36 18.89 -19.09 2.87
CA GLU A 36 20.36 -19.09 3.05
C GLU A 36 20.77 -19.23 4.52
N VAL A 37 19.97 -18.68 5.44
CA VAL A 37 20.20 -18.77 6.89
C VAL A 37 19.37 -19.85 7.60
N GLY A 38 18.61 -20.67 6.85
CA GLY A 38 17.81 -21.78 7.39
C GLY A 38 16.58 -21.34 8.21
N LEU A 39 16.03 -20.16 7.93
CA LEU A 39 14.89 -19.58 8.64
C LEU A 39 13.59 -19.55 7.82
N GLU A 40 13.58 -20.13 6.63
CA GLU A 40 12.43 -20.17 5.70
C GLU A 40 11.21 -20.92 6.26
N ASN A 41 11.44 -21.80 7.23
CA ASN A 41 10.36 -22.50 7.93
C ASN A 41 9.88 -21.77 9.20
N THR A 42 10.64 -20.79 9.67
CA THR A 42 10.38 -20.02 10.91
C THR A 42 9.69 -18.70 10.62
N TYR A 43 10.13 -17.99 9.59
CA TYR A 43 9.58 -16.70 9.16
C TYR A 43 9.04 -16.79 7.75
N GLU A 44 8.28 -15.78 7.36
CA GLU A 44 7.78 -15.61 5.99
C GLU A 44 8.16 -14.24 5.42
N PRO A 45 8.18 -14.05 4.09
CA PRO A 45 8.61 -12.78 3.51
C PRO A 45 7.80 -11.56 3.99
N GLN A 46 6.51 -11.77 4.31
CA GLN A 46 5.63 -10.71 4.84
C GLN A 46 5.89 -10.35 6.32
N ASP A 47 6.80 -11.03 7.01
CA ASP A 47 7.31 -10.57 8.31
C ASP A 47 8.31 -9.40 8.14
N TYR A 48 8.86 -9.21 6.94
CA TYR A 48 9.90 -8.21 6.65
C TYR A 48 9.46 -7.13 5.65
N LEU A 49 8.55 -7.45 4.73
CA LEU A 49 8.06 -6.51 3.71
C LEU A 49 6.55 -6.62 3.54
N ASN A 50 5.85 -5.50 3.63
CA ASN A 50 4.41 -5.44 3.42
C ASN A 50 4.04 -4.31 2.46
N PHE A 51 3.06 -4.57 1.60
CA PHE A 51 2.48 -3.57 0.71
C PHE A 51 1.04 -3.30 1.12
N PHE A 52 0.69 -2.03 1.16
CA PHE A 52 -0.65 -1.57 1.52
C PHE A 52 -1.17 -0.59 0.47
N CYS A 53 -2.48 -0.38 0.49
CA CYS A 53 -3.12 0.75 -0.18
C CYS A 53 -4.20 1.33 0.73
N LEU A 54 -4.77 2.47 0.36
CA LEU A 54 -5.83 3.09 1.15
C LEU A 54 -7.19 2.95 0.46
N GLY A 55 -8.24 2.75 1.26
CA GLY A 55 -9.62 2.73 0.82
C GLY A 55 -10.56 3.21 1.90
N ASN A 56 -11.72 3.68 1.48
CA ASN A 56 -12.80 4.03 2.40
C ASN A 56 -14.11 3.38 1.97
N ARG A 57 -14.97 3.14 2.95
CA ARG A 57 -16.34 2.66 2.75
C ARG A 57 -17.24 3.32 3.78
N GLU A 58 -18.30 3.94 3.31
CA GLU A 58 -19.22 4.72 4.14
C GLU A 58 -20.58 4.02 4.22
N ALA A 59 -21.28 4.19 5.35
CA ALA A 59 -22.64 3.70 5.49
C ALA A 59 -23.59 4.34 4.45
N ILE A 60 -24.74 3.70 4.26
CA ILE A 60 -25.81 4.20 3.40
C ILE A 60 -26.46 5.40 4.08
N ASP A 61 -26.46 6.55 3.40
CA ASP A 61 -27.36 7.63 3.73
C ASP A 61 -28.74 7.30 3.11
N LEU A 62 -29.73 7.05 3.97
CA LEU A 62 -31.10 6.66 3.59
C LEU A 62 -31.81 7.72 2.71
N SER A 63 -31.23 8.92 2.55
CA SER A 63 -31.78 10.03 1.77
C SER A 63 -31.60 9.92 0.24
N ASN A 64 -30.77 9.00 -0.28
CA ASN A 64 -30.30 9.03 -1.68
C ASN A 64 -30.37 7.70 -2.46
N SER A 65 -31.38 6.85 -2.20
CA SER A 65 -31.59 5.63 -2.99
C SER A 65 -32.31 5.91 -4.31
N ASN A 66 -31.56 6.07 -5.41
CA ASN A 66 -32.14 6.06 -6.76
C ASN A 66 -32.01 4.63 -7.34
N PRO A 67 -33.12 3.88 -7.55
CA PRO A 67 -33.06 2.43 -7.80
C PRO A 67 -32.83 2.03 -9.26
N LYS A 68 -32.55 2.97 -10.17
CA LYS A 68 -32.32 2.69 -11.60
C LYS A 68 -30.96 3.19 -12.04
N ALA A 69 -29.92 2.42 -11.78
CA ALA A 69 -28.62 2.62 -12.38
C ALA A 69 -28.23 1.35 -13.15
N GLU A 70 -27.86 1.53 -14.43
CA GLU A 70 -27.24 0.48 -15.24
C GLU A 70 -26.00 -0.08 -14.54
N ALA A 71 -25.61 -1.32 -14.88
CA ALA A 71 -24.43 -1.99 -14.30
C ALA A 71 -23.11 -1.39 -14.82
N SER A 72 -22.87 -0.10 -14.55
CA SER A 72 -21.59 0.56 -14.80
C SER A 72 -20.66 0.43 -13.58
N PRO A 73 -19.34 0.51 -13.78
CA PRO A 73 -18.36 0.63 -12.70
C PRO A 73 -18.73 1.67 -11.64
N GLN A 74 -19.20 2.83 -12.09
CA GLN A 74 -19.60 3.95 -11.22
C GLN A 74 -20.84 3.61 -10.40
N ALA A 75 -21.82 2.91 -11.01
CA ALA A 75 -23.00 2.46 -10.31
C ALA A 75 -22.67 1.41 -9.24
N LEU A 76 -21.75 0.49 -9.53
CA LEU A 76 -21.29 -0.53 -8.58
C LEU A 76 -20.55 0.09 -7.39
N ALA A 77 -19.61 1.00 -7.63
CA ALA A 77 -18.88 1.69 -6.54
C ALA A 77 -19.83 2.53 -5.68
N LYS A 78 -20.82 3.21 -6.30
CA LYS A 78 -21.85 3.95 -5.57
C LYS A 78 -22.75 3.03 -4.74
N LYS A 79 -23.18 1.90 -5.31
CA LYS A 79 -24.00 0.87 -4.63
C LYS A 79 -23.26 0.28 -3.44
N ASN A 80 -22.01 -0.10 -3.62
CA ASN A 80 -21.19 -0.74 -2.59
C ASN A 80 -20.54 0.27 -1.63
N ARG A 81 -20.74 1.58 -1.89
CA ARG A 81 -20.34 2.73 -1.07
C ARG A 81 -18.85 2.74 -0.71
N ARG A 82 -18.01 2.26 -1.63
CA ARG A 82 -16.56 2.13 -1.42
C ARG A 82 -15.77 2.72 -2.57
N PHE A 83 -14.60 3.26 -2.27
CA PHE A 83 -13.61 3.65 -3.27
C PHE A 83 -12.21 3.73 -2.66
N MET A 84 -11.17 3.78 -3.48
CA MET A 84 -9.81 3.98 -2.96
C MET A 84 -9.66 5.41 -2.41
N ILE A 85 -8.88 5.55 -1.34
CA ILE A 85 -8.27 6.85 -1.02
C ILE A 85 -6.98 6.89 -1.83
N TYR A 86 -6.85 7.91 -2.69
CA TYR A 86 -5.73 7.98 -3.61
C TYR A 86 -4.45 8.41 -2.90
N VAL A 87 -3.46 7.52 -2.87
CA VAL A 87 -2.13 7.79 -2.29
C VAL A 87 -1.31 8.55 -3.33
N HIS A 88 -1.34 9.88 -3.24
CA HIS A 88 -0.49 10.75 -4.06
C HIS A 88 0.83 11.12 -3.39
N SER A 89 1.06 10.68 -2.16
CA SER A 89 2.26 10.98 -1.38
C SER A 89 3.53 10.47 -2.06
N LYS A 90 4.61 11.26 -1.96
CA LYS A 90 5.97 10.82 -2.26
C LYS A 90 6.87 11.18 -1.08
N GLY A 91 7.02 10.23 -0.17
CA GLY A 91 7.78 10.41 1.05
C GLY A 91 8.25 9.10 1.64
N MET A 92 9.29 9.18 2.46
CA MET A 92 9.89 8.05 3.15
C MET A 92 10.30 8.49 4.56
N ILE A 93 10.00 7.67 5.55
CA ILE A 93 10.44 7.84 6.93
C ILE A 93 11.36 6.67 7.24
N VAL A 94 12.54 6.96 7.80
CA VAL A 94 13.55 5.95 8.14
C VAL A 94 13.87 6.09 9.63
N ASP A 95 13.71 5.00 10.35
CA ASP A 95 14.08 4.82 11.75
C ASP A 95 13.50 5.86 12.73
N ASP A 96 12.38 6.50 12.37
CA ASP A 96 11.79 7.65 13.08
C ASP A 96 12.76 8.86 13.27
N GLU A 97 13.89 8.86 12.55
CA GLU A 97 14.98 9.84 12.66
C GLU A 97 15.09 10.74 11.43
N TYR A 98 14.87 10.18 10.23
CA TYR A 98 15.08 10.86 8.96
C TYR A 98 13.81 10.79 8.11
N LEU A 99 13.52 11.86 7.39
CA LEU A 99 12.38 11.94 6.48
C LEU A 99 12.81 12.51 5.13
N ILE A 100 12.24 11.97 4.05
CA ILE A 100 12.27 12.55 2.71
C ILE A 100 10.84 12.89 2.32
N LEU A 101 10.63 14.09 1.78
CA LEU A 101 9.35 14.53 1.22
C LEU A 101 9.61 15.28 -0.09
N GLY A 102 8.82 15.02 -1.12
CA GLY A 102 9.01 15.67 -2.41
C GLY A 102 7.95 15.33 -3.45
N SER A 103 8.32 15.50 -4.71
CA SER A 103 7.47 15.20 -5.88
C SER A 103 7.82 13.87 -6.55
N ALA A 104 9.03 13.36 -6.35
CA ALA A 104 9.56 12.18 -7.04
C ALA A 104 8.86 10.87 -6.64
N ASN A 105 8.21 10.20 -7.59
CA ASN A 105 7.68 8.85 -7.40
C ASN A 105 8.82 7.82 -7.36
N ILE A 106 8.55 6.61 -6.83
CA ILE A 106 9.49 5.48 -6.92
C ILE A 106 9.29 4.79 -8.27
N ASN A 107 9.74 5.45 -9.34
CA ASN A 107 9.74 4.95 -10.71
C ASN A 107 10.87 5.61 -11.52
N GLN A 108 11.12 5.11 -12.73
CA GLN A 108 12.23 5.63 -13.53
C GLN A 108 11.96 7.06 -14.01
N ARG A 109 10.69 7.39 -14.32
CA ARG A 109 10.30 8.76 -14.70
C ARG A 109 10.80 9.82 -13.71
N SER A 110 10.63 9.58 -12.42
CA SER A 110 11.02 10.53 -11.38
C SER A 110 12.48 10.37 -10.92
N LEU A 111 13.03 9.14 -10.94
CA LEU A 111 14.36 8.86 -10.35
C LEU A 111 15.53 8.90 -11.35
N GLU A 112 15.27 8.93 -12.66
CA GLU A 112 16.35 8.95 -13.68
C GLU A 112 17.07 10.31 -13.75
N GLY A 113 16.45 11.41 -13.31
CA GLY A 113 17.02 12.75 -13.31
C GLY A 113 17.09 13.46 -14.67
N THR A 114 16.90 12.73 -15.77
CA THR A 114 16.85 13.27 -17.14
C THR A 114 15.45 13.23 -17.78
N ARG A 115 14.45 12.74 -17.04
CA ARG A 115 13.04 12.70 -17.45
C ARG A 115 12.25 13.83 -16.82
N ASP A 116 11.43 13.55 -15.81
CA ASP A 116 10.64 14.59 -15.13
C ASP A 116 11.57 15.34 -14.17
N THR A 117 11.41 16.67 -14.11
CA THR A 117 12.09 17.50 -13.12
C THR A 117 11.40 17.33 -11.78
N GLU A 118 12.13 16.83 -10.79
CA GLU A 118 11.61 16.58 -9.44
C GLU A 118 12.33 17.43 -8.40
N ILE A 119 11.68 17.64 -7.26
CA ILE A 119 12.29 18.24 -6.07
C ILE A 119 11.94 17.43 -4.83
N ALA A 120 12.91 17.27 -3.93
CA ALA A 120 12.71 16.65 -2.64
C ALA A 120 13.59 17.32 -1.58
N MET A 121 13.10 17.34 -0.35
CA MET A 121 13.88 17.67 0.83
C MET A 121 14.15 16.40 1.62
N GLY A 122 15.32 16.34 2.26
CA GLY A 122 15.66 15.35 3.28
C GLY A 122 16.01 16.06 4.59
N ALA A 123 15.45 15.62 5.72
CA ALA A 123 15.66 16.26 7.01
C ALA A 123 15.66 15.27 8.17
N TYR A 124 16.36 15.65 9.24
CA TYR A 124 16.37 14.98 10.53
C TYR A 124 16.48 16.03 11.63
N GLN A 125 16.23 15.63 12.88
CA GLN A 125 16.40 16.49 14.03
C GLN A 125 17.66 16.08 14.81
N PRO A 126 18.74 16.90 14.86
CA PRO A 126 20.01 16.49 15.45
C PRO A 126 19.96 16.11 16.94
N GLN A 127 18.91 16.51 17.65
CA GLN A 127 18.65 16.17 19.05
C GLN A 127 17.75 14.95 19.23
N HIS A 128 17.21 14.37 18.15
CA HIS A 128 16.34 13.19 18.15
C HIS A 128 16.89 12.16 17.15
N THR A 129 18.01 11.54 17.52
CA THR A 129 18.69 10.51 16.72
C THR A 129 18.93 9.26 17.56
N TRP A 130 19.09 8.10 16.93
CA TRP A 130 19.42 6.84 17.61
C TRP A 130 20.74 6.93 18.38
N ALA A 131 21.71 7.69 17.86
CA ALA A 131 22.98 7.93 18.54
C ALA A 131 22.82 8.67 19.88
N ARG A 132 21.78 9.49 20.02
CA ARG A 132 21.49 10.24 21.26
C ARG A 132 20.44 9.58 22.14
N TRP A 133 19.50 8.87 21.53
CA TRP A 133 18.37 8.22 22.19
C TRP A 133 18.31 6.73 21.79
N PRO A 134 19.09 5.87 22.47
CA PRO A 134 19.13 4.44 22.16
C PRO A 134 17.79 3.71 22.32
N SER A 135 16.84 4.31 23.05
CA SER A 135 15.47 3.82 23.19
C SER A 135 14.55 4.18 22.00
N GLY A 136 15.09 4.83 20.97
CA GLY A 136 14.36 5.30 19.80
C GLY A 136 14.15 6.83 19.78
N PRO A 137 14.37 7.51 18.64
CA PRO A 137 14.01 8.91 18.44
C PRO A 137 12.52 9.17 18.67
N ARG A 138 12.19 10.15 19.53
CA ARG A 138 10.80 10.58 19.80
C ARG A 138 10.56 12.04 19.39
N GLY A 139 11.08 12.42 18.23
CA GLY A 139 10.95 13.77 17.66
C GLY A 139 9.64 14.00 16.91
N GLN A 140 9.62 15.06 16.11
CA GLN A 140 8.54 15.38 15.17
C GLN A 140 8.33 14.29 14.12
N ILE A 141 9.40 13.62 13.68
CA ILE A 141 9.32 12.54 12.69
C ILE A 141 8.56 11.34 13.24
N PHE A 142 8.93 10.88 14.44
CA PHE A 142 8.17 9.88 15.21
C PHE A 142 6.69 10.27 15.34
N GLY A 143 6.42 11.50 15.78
CA GLY A 143 5.05 11.98 15.97
C GLY A 143 4.25 12.02 14.66
N TYR A 144 4.87 12.47 13.57
CA TYR A 144 4.26 12.50 12.24
C TYR A 144 3.93 11.08 11.75
N ARG A 145 4.85 10.14 11.90
CA ARG A 145 4.65 8.73 11.53
C ARG A 145 3.55 8.07 12.36
N MET A 146 3.51 8.30 13.68
CA MET A 146 2.41 7.85 14.54
C MET A 146 1.07 8.46 14.11
N SER A 147 1.03 9.74 13.73
CA SER A 147 -0.19 10.41 13.27
C SER A 147 -0.72 9.82 11.96
N LEU A 148 0.16 9.56 10.98
CA LEU A 148 -0.22 8.89 9.73
C LEU A 148 -0.74 7.47 10.00
N TRP A 149 -0.10 6.74 10.91
CA TRP A 149 -0.56 5.41 11.29
C TRP A 149 -1.92 5.46 12.00
N ALA A 150 -2.17 6.45 12.84
CA ALA A 150 -3.48 6.65 13.46
C ALA A 150 -4.56 6.93 12.41
N GLU A 151 -4.29 7.81 11.45
CA GLU A 151 -5.18 8.09 10.32
C GLU A 151 -5.49 6.81 9.51
N HIS A 152 -4.47 6.03 9.17
CA HIS A 152 -4.64 4.89 8.27
C HIS A 152 -5.18 3.65 9.00
N THR A 153 -4.79 3.40 10.24
CA THR A 153 -5.26 2.22 10.99
C THR A 153 -6.56 2.47 11.74
N GLY A 154 -6.90 3.74 12.02
CA GLY A 154 -8.02 4.13 12.87
C GLY A 154 -7.78 3.90 14.36
N THR A 155 -6.54 3.59 14.77
CA THR A 155 -6.18 3.24 16.15
C THR A 155 -4.78 3.75 16.51
N ILE A 156 -4.46 3.76 17.80
CA ILE A 156 -3.09 3.94 18.29
C ILE A 156 -2.78 2.77 19.21
N GLU A 157 -1.74 2.03 18.90
CA GLU A 157 -1.32 0.86 19.67
C GLU A 157 0.14 0.98 20.10
N GLU A 158 0.49 0.41 21.26
CA GLU A 158 1.85 0.50 21.83
C GLU A 158 2.90 -0.11 20.89
N CYS A 159 2.57 -1.23 20.23
CA CYS A 159 3.49 -1.88 19.28
C CYS A 159 3.89 -0.95 18.10
N PHE A 160 3.06 0.04 17.75
CA PHE A 160 3.37 1.00 16.68
C PHE A 160 4.54 1.93 17.03
N THR A 161 4.97 1.93 18.29
CA THR A 161 6.15 2.67 18.73
C THR A 161 7.47 1.92 18.47
N HIS A 162 7.37 0.67 18.01
CA HIS A 162 8.45 -0.26 17.67
C HIS A 162 8.18 -0.92 16.30
N PRO A 163 8.19 -0.14 15.19
CA PRO A 163 7.84 -0.63 13.85
C PRO A 163 8.77 -1.74 13.32
N GLU A 164 9.97 -1.86 13.88
CA GLU A 164 10.95 -2.92 13.58
C GLU A 164 10.56 -4.29 14.16
N SER A 165 9.67 -4.32 15.15
CA SER A 165 9.29 -5.54 15.83
C SER A 165 8.38 -6.43 14.97
N LEU A 166 8.57 -7.75 15.06
CA LEU A 166 7.69 -8.72 14.41
C LEU A 166 6.24 -8.59 14.88
N GLU A 167 6.04 -8.24 16.16
CA GLU A 167 4.73 -7.96 16.72
C GLU A 167 4.04 -6.83 15.96
N CYS A 168 4.70 -5.68 15.81
CA CYS A 168 4.16 -4.54 15.08
C CYS A 168 3.90 -4.87 13.62
N MET A 169 4.86 -5.49 12.93
CA MET A 169 4.73 -5.87 11.52
C MET A 169 3.51 -6.78 11.28
N ARG A 170 3.35 -7.81 12.10
CA ARG A 170 2.20 -8.74 12.03
C ARG A 170 0.91 -8.05 12.40
N ARG A 171 0.92 -7.13 13.38
CA ARG A 171 -0.27 -6.39 13.81
C ARG A 171 -0.78 -5.46 12.71
N VAL A 172 0.08 -4.65 12.12
CA VAL A 172 -0.27 -3.74 11.01
C VAL A 172 -0.76 -4.52 9.79
N ARG A 173 -0.09 -5.63 9.46
CA ARG A 173 -0.53 -6.54 8.39
C ARG A 173 -1.92 -7.12 8.67
N ASN A 174 -2.20 -7.52 9.91
CA ASN A 174 -3.51 -8.04 10.30
C ASN A 174 -4.61 -6.97 10.23
N ILE A 175 -4.33 -5.74 10.69
CA ILE A 175 -5.26 -4.60 10.52
C ILE A 175 -5.58 -4.40 9.03
N GLY A 176 -4.54 -4.37 8.19
CA GLY A 176 -4.71 -4.25 6.74
C GLY A 176 -5.55 -5.37 6.13
N HIS A 177 -5.39 -6.60 6.61
CA HIS A 177 -6.17 -7.76 6.16
C HIS A 177 -7.64 -7.65 6.59
N MET A 178 -7.90 -7.33 7.86
CA MET A 178 -9.27 -7.15 8.39
C MET A 178 -10.00 -6.02 7.66
N ASN A 179 -9.34 -4.89 7.43
CA ASN A 179 -9.91 -3.77 6.69
C ASN A 179 -10.17 -4.15 5.22
N TRP A 180 -9.29 -4.92 4.56
CA TRP A 180 -9.56 -5.44 3.22
C TRP A 180 -10.81 -6.32 3.19
N MET A 181 -10.96 -7.24 4.15
CA MET A 181 -12.15 -8.09 4.25
C MET A 181 -13.43 -7.27 4.41
N GLN A 182 -13.42 -6.23 5.26
CA GLN A 182 -14.54 -5.32 5.42
C GLN A 182 -14.80 -4.48 4.14
N TYR A 183 -13.74 -4.04 3.47
CA TYR A 183 -13.82 -3.29 2.22
C TYR A 183 -14.51 -4.10 1.12
N VAL A 184 -14.22 -5.40 1.02
CA VAL A 184 -14.76 -6.28 -0.02
C VAL A 184 -16.09 -6.95 0.31
N ALA A 185 -16.49 -6.99 1.58
CA ALA A 185 -17.71 -7.67 2.06
C ALA A 185 -18.99 -7.25 1.32
N ASP A 186 -19.96 -8.16 1.24
CA ASP A 186 -21.26 -7.88 0.63
C ASP A 186 -22.03 -6.80 1.43
N ASP A 187 -21.97 -6.90 2.76
CA ASP A 187 -22.61 -5.93 3.65
C ASP A 187 -21.86 -4.58 3.63
N VAL A 188 -22.63 -3.50 3.48
CA VAL A 188 -22.10 -2.13 3.51
C VAL A 188 -22.03 -1.64 4.94
N THR A 189 -20.82 -1.58 5.48
CA THR A 189 -20.53 -1.04 6.81
C THR A 189 -19.53 0.10 6.73
N GLU A 190 -19.64 1.07 7.63
CA GLU A 190 -18.67 2.15 7.77
C GLU A 190 -17.29 1.62 8.21
N MET A 191 -16.24 2.04 7.49
CA MET A 191 -14.85 1.73 7.82
C MET A 191 -14.25 2.84 8.67
N ARG A 192 -13.57 2.46 9.75
CA ARG A 192 -12.81 3.39 10.61
C ARG A 192 -11.34 3.45 10.26
N GLY A 193 -10.78 2.34 9.78
CA GLY A 193 -9.41 2.26 9.29
C GLY A 193 -9.40 2.24 7.75
N HIS A 194 -8.43 2.92 7.17
CA HIS A 194 -8.27 3.07 5.73
C HIS A 194 -7.17 2.20 5.13
N LEU A 195 -6.26 1.69 5.96
CA LEU A 195 -5.14 0.84 5.55
C LEU A 195 -5.67 -0.53 5.12
N LEU A 196 -5.47 -0.88 3.85
CA LEU A 196 -5.83 -2.16 3.28
C LEU A 196 -4.54 -2.91 2.92
N LYS A 197 -4.44 -4.19 3.28
CA LYS A 197 -3.40 -5.07 2.69
C LYS A 197 -3.55 -4.98 1.18
N TYR A 198 -2.46 -4.70 0.47
CA TYR A 198 -2.52 -4.66 -0.99
C TYR A 198 -3.06 -6.00 -1.50
N PRO A 199 -4.02 -6.03 -2.45
CA PRO A 199 -4.83 -7.21 -2.75
C PRO A 199 -4.11 -8.29 -3.57
N VAL A 200 -2.91 -8.65 -3.12
CA VAL A 200 -2.12 -9.79 -3.58
C VAL A 200 -1.94 -10.79 -2.45
N ASP A 201 -1.91 -12.05 -2.83
CA ASP A 201 -1.41 -13.15 -2.01
C ASP A 201 0.09 -13.31 -2.23
N VAL A 202 0.82 -13.57 -1.15
CA VAL A 202 2.26 -13.81 -1.17
C VAL A 202 2.51 -15.11 -0.45
N ASP A 203 2.92 -16.13 -1.20
CA ASP A 203 3.19 -17.43 -0.59
C ASP A 203 4.51 -17.45 0.19
N ARG A 204 4.75 -18.53 0.95
CA ARG A 204 5.96 -18.69 1.77
C ARG A 204 7.26 -18.66 0.96
N ASN A 205 7.18 -18.90 -0.35
CA ASN A 205 8.33 -18.90 -1.27
C ASN A 205 8.52 -17.55 -1.96
N GLY A 206 7.76 -16.52 -1.56
CA GLY A 206 7.82 -15.18 -2.13
C GLY A 206 7.12 -15.03 -3.49
N LYS A 207 6.25 -15.97 -3.90
CA LYS A 207 5.45 -15.81 -5.12
C LYS A 207 4.26 -14.91 -4.87
N VAL A 208 4.12 -13.90 -5.74
CA VAL A 208 3.08 -12.88 -5.69
C VAL A 208 2.00 -13.20 -6.71
N LYS A 209 0.77 -13.35 -6.25
CA LYS A 209 -0.41 -13.66 -7.07
C LYS A 209 -1.58 -12.77 -6.65
N PRO A 210 -2.61 -12.57 -7.48
CA PRO A 210 -3.84 -11.95 -6.97
C PRO A 210 -4.44 -12.84 -5.87
N ILE A 211 -5.17 -12.23 -4.92
CA ILE A 211 -5.95 -13.00 -3.96
C ILE A 211 -7.02 -13.80 -4.74
N PRO A 212 -7.19 -15.11 -4.49
CA PRO A 212 -8.20 -15.92 -5.18
C PRO A 212 -9.60 -15.30 -5.11
N GLY A 213 -10.27 -15.14 -6.26
CA GLY A 213 -11.59 -14.50 -6.35
C GLY A 213 -11.55 -12.96 -6.40
N TYR A 214 -10.37 -12.36 -6.30
CA TYR A 214 -10.13 -10.92 -6.41
C TYR A 214 -9.02 -10.64 -7.43
N GLU A 215 -9.12 -11.23 -8.63
CA GLU A 215 -8.15 -10.99 -9.71
C GLU A 215 -8.25 -9.57 -10.29
N LYS A 216 -9.38 -8.90 -10.06
CA LYS A 216 -9.65 -7.53 -10.51
C LYS A 216 -10.02 -6.63 -9.33
N PHE A 217 -9.80 -5.32 -9.49
CA PHE A 217 -10.23 -4.37 -8.46
C PHE A 217 -11.75 -4.39 -8.28
N PRO A 218 -12.25 -4.32 -7.02
CA PRO A 218 -13.68 -4.32 -6.75
C PRO A 218 -14.39 -3.18 -7.49
N ASP A 219 -15.57 -3.48 -8.03
CA ASP A 219 -16.50 -2.57 -8.74
C ASP A 219 -16.00 -2.00 -10.08
N ILE A 220 -14.74 -1.59 -10.16
CA ILE A 220 -14.18 -0.88 -11.32
C ILE A 220 -13.48 -1.80 -12.31
N GLY A 221 -13.02 -2.98 -11.88
CA GLY A 221 -12.29 -3.93 -12.70
C GLY A 221 -10.82 -3.55 -12.91
N GLY A 222 -10.19 -4.12 -13.93
CA GLY A 222 -8.73 -4.04 -14.16
C GLY A 222 -7.97 -5.08 -13.33
N ASN A 223 -7.01 -5.78 -13.94
CA ASN A 223 -6.25 -6.84 -13.27
C ASN A 223 -5.34 -6.22 -12.20
N ILE A 224 -5.38 -6.77 -10.98
CA ILE A 224 -4.59 -6.29 -9.84
C ILE A 224 -3.09 -6.46 -10.08
N CYS A 225 -2.69 -7.56 -10.73
CA CYS A 225 -1.31 -7.81 -11.11
C CYS A 225 -0.92 -7.17 -12.45
N GLY A 226 -1.82 -6.37 -13.03
CA GLY A 226 -1.62 -5.74 -14.33
C GLY A 226 -1.61 -6.73 -15.48
N SER A 227 -1.32 -6.20 -16.67
CA SER A 227 -1.11 -6.99 -17.87
C SER A 227 -0.11 -6.31 -18.78
N PHE A 228 0.69 -7.11 -19.47
CA PHE A 228 1.65 -6.58 -20.42
C PHE A 228 0.97 -6.40 -21.78
N VAL A 229 0.56 -5.16 -22.06
CA VAL A 229 0.12 -4.74 -23.39
C VAL A 229 1.28 -3.99 -24.05
N ALA A 230 1.62 -4.34 -25.28
CA ALA A 230 2.73 -3.71 -26.01
C ALA A 230 2.43 -2.22 -26.25
N ILE A 231 3.02 -1.37 -25.43
CA ILE A 231 3.10 0.09 -25.57
C ILE A 231 4.60 0.45 -25.62
N GLN A 232 4.98 1.64 -26.10
CA GLN A 232 6.37 2.11 -25.95
C GLN A 232 6.79 2.09 -24.47
N GLU A 233 7.90 1.42 -24.15
CA GLU A 233 8.37 1.19 -22.77
C GLU A 233 8.48 2.50 -22.00
N ASN A 234 9.15 3.50 -22.58
CA ASN A 234 9.49 4.81 -22.00
C ASN A 234 8.32 5.61 -21.41
N LEU A 235 7.06 5.25 -21.70
CA LEU A 235 5.88 5.97 -21.20
C LEU A 235 5.37 5.44 -19.85
N THR A 236 5.75 4.24 -19.45
CA THR A 236 5.11 3.48 -18.35
C THR A 236 6.08 2.94 -17.29
N ILE A 237 7.35 3.35 -17.37
CA ILE A 237 8.44 3.00 -16.44
C ILE A 237 8.88 4.21 -15.64
#